data_AF-A0A927HCJ2-F1
#
_entry.id   AF-A0A927HCJ2-F1
#
_cell.length_a   1.000
_cell.length_b   1.000
_cell.length_c   1.000
_cell.angle_alpha   90.00
_cell.angle_beta   90.00
_cell.angle_gamma   90.00
#
_symmetry.space_group_name_H-M   'P 1'
#
loop_
_entity.id
_entity.type
_entity.pdbx_description
1 polymer ?
#
loop_
_entity_poly.entity_id
_entity_poly.type
_entity_poly.pdbx_seq_one_letter_code
_entity_poly.pdbx_strand_id
1 'polypeptide(L)'
;MEKSMNGDRKNIIMVVLSGLCIFLMVLVHLLHRQFNFLDDYLLLNGMSSYTNDQMVLLNSTLIAPIVLFAVSLFLYKTKANDRVLQLVVTLTMTTSSISIIAEGNGLVEYHFSIFMVLAIIAFFARIKLILVSTVIFAVHHLEGYFLFPELLCGTSDYSFSLLMIHAVFLVLTSSAMILVITANRRIETQLKAEAGILEEEKKQLVQQLVNVSAEVQEYVDEESRAANAEIASSLFESGKDSQNQRENLEEGLDKNADIMNEVKLINKSSDIVAEKAETSLQGAENGILGIEAATKQMGVITDEVALSRKLTENLEKQSLQIGQILSMITAIVDQTKLLSLNASIEAARAGEHGKGFSVVVQEVRKLANGTEESASEIQAVVSKIQAGIKELVEGMEKSLSEVLVGNEMIKRSETAFHSIYEDMKAVKEEVTDMQTAANELMSST
;
A
#
# COMPACT_ATOMS: atom_id res chain seq x y z
N MET A 1 -55.58 -16.52 -11.12
CA MET A 1 -56.76 -15.99 -10.40
C MET A 1 -57.95 -15.92 -11.37
N GLU A 2 -58.51 -17.07 -11.74
CA GLU A 2 -59.82 -17.10 -12.37
C GLU A 2 -60.82 -17.27 -11.23
N LYS A 3 -61.39 -16.15 -10.77
CA LYS A 3 -62.35 -16.14 -9.67
C LYS A 3 -63.54 -17.00 -10.08
N SER A 4 -63.65 -18.19 -9.50
CA SER A 4 -64.87 -18.99 -9.42
C SER A 4 -66.06 -18.03 -9.33
N MET A 5 -66.89 -18.05 -10.37
CA MET A 5 -67.95 -17.08 -10.54
C MET A 5 -68.85 -17.10 -9.30
N ASN A 6 -68.87 -15.98 -8.56
CA ASN A 6 -69.52 -15.85 -7.27
C ASN A 6 -70.95 -16.40 -7.30
N GLY A 7 -71.40 -17.09 -6.25
CA GLY A 7 -72.73 -17.73 -6.17
C GLY A 7 -73.86 -16.78 -6.56
N ASP A 8 -73.76 -15.52 -6.12
CA ASP A 8 -74.68 -14.44 -6.46
C ASP A 8 -74.76 -14.14 -7.97
N ARG A 9 -73.63 -14.23 -8.68
CA ARG A 9 -73.54 -14.00 -10.13
C ARG A 9 -74.15 -15.16 -10.92
N LYS A 10 -74.06 -16.39 -10.40
CA LYS A 10 -74.77 -17.53 -10.99
C LYS A 10 -76.28 -17.40 -10.78
N ASN A 11 -76.69 -16.98 -9.59
CA ASN A 11 -78.11 -16.82 -9.26
C ASN A 11 -78.78 -15.75 -10.14
N ILE A 12 -78.16 -14.58 -10.35
CA ILE A 12 -78.77 -13.52 -11.17
C ILE A 12 -78.94 -13.95 -12.64
N ILE A 13 -77.92 -14.58 -13.22
CA ILE A 13 -77.96 -15.07 -14.61
C ILE A 13 -79.10 -16.07 -14.76
N MET A 14 -79.26 -16.96 -13.79
CA MET A 14 -80.27 -18.02 -13.85
C MET A 14 -81.69 -17.49 -13.63
N VAL A 15 -81.88 -16.46 -12.81
CA VAL A 15 -83.17 -15.76 -12.69
C VAL A 15 -83.54 -15.02 -13.98
N VAL A 16 -82.56 -14.43 -14.68
CA VAL A 16 -82.81 -13.80 -15.98
C VAL A 16 -83.19 -14.85 -17.03
N LEU A 17 -82.47 -15.98 -17.07
CA LEU A 17 -82.78 -17.07 -18.00
C LEU A 17 -84.15 -17.70 -17.72
N SER A 18 -84.59 -17.81 -16.46
CA SER A 18 -85.95 -18.30 -16.18
C SER A 18 -87.01 -17.31 -16.66
N GLY A 19 -86.74 -16.00 -16.56
CA GLY A 19 -87.58 -14.98 -17.16
C GLY A 19 -87.69 -15.10 -18.68
N LEU A 20 -86.60 -15.48 -19.36
CA LEU A 20 -86.61 -15.75 -20.79
C LEU A 20 -87.43 -17.01 -21.15
N CYS A 21 -87.39 -18.06 -20.33
CA CYS A 21 -88.28 -19.22 -20.49
C CYS A 21 -89.76 -18.84 -20.32
N ILE A 22 -90.08 -17.98 -19.34
CA ILE A 22 -91.44 -17.47 -19.14
C ILE A 22 -91.88 -16.62 -20.34
N PHE A 23 -91.01 -15.76 -20.86
CA PHE A 23 -91.30 -14.99 -22.06
C PHE A 23 -91.59 -15.89 -23.27
N LEU A 24 -90.76 -16.91 -23.49
CA LEU A 24 -90.96 -17.87 -24.57
C LEU A 24 -92.29 -18.62 -24.42
N MET A 25 -92.65 -19.04 -23.21
CA MET A 25 -93.93 -19.65 -22.90
C MET A 25 -95.12 -18.74 -23.29
N VAL A 26 -95.09 -17.48 -22.86
CA VAL A 26 -96.14 -16.50 -23.20
C VAL A 26 -96.19 -16.26 -24.71
N LEU A 27 -95.05 -16.18 -25.38
CA LEU A 27 -94.97 -15.99 -26.83
C LEU A 27 -95.62 -17.16 -27.57
N VAL A 28 -95.31 -18.41 -27.19
CA VAL A 28 -95.92 -19.61 -27.79
C VAL A 28 -97.44 -19.60 -27.60
N HIS A 29 -97.91 -19.30 -26.40
CA HIS A 29 -99.35 -19.16 -26.13
C HIS A 29 -100.01 -18.11 -27.03
N LEU A 30 -99.44 -16.91 -27.15
CA LEU A 30 -100.01 -15.85 -27.99
C LEU A 30 -100.05 -16.24 -29.47
N LEU A 31 -98.97 -16.84 -29.99
CA LEU A 31 -98.88 -17.26 -31.39
C LEU A 31 -99.98 -18.27 -31.75
N HIS A 32 -100.15 -19.31 -30.94
CA HIS A 32 -101.15 -20.36 -31.22
C HIS A 32 -102.58 -19.92 -30.91
N ARG A 33 -102.81 -19.02 -29.94
CA ARG A 33 -104.18 -18.68 -29.49
C ARG A 33 -104.77 -17.43 -30.11
N GLN A 34 -103.93 -16.46 -30.48
CA GLN A 34 -104.41 -15.17 -31.02
C GLN A 34 -104.11 -15.03 -32.51
N PHE A 35 -103.03 -15.64 -32.99
CA PHE A 35 -102.55 -15.46 -34.35
C PHE A 35 -102.73 -16.70 -35.23
N ASN A 36 -103.35 -17.77 -34.71
CA ASN A 36 -103.61 -19.02 -35.44
C ASN A 36 -102.33 -19.58 -36.10
N PHE A 37 -101.22 -19.42 -35.40
CA PHE A 37 -99.90 -19.77 -35.92
C PHE A 37 -99.80 -21.30 -36.09
N LEU A 38 -99.48 -21.73 -37.31
CA LEU A 38 -99.41 -23.14 -37.74
C LEU A 38 -100.76 -23.87 -37.86
N ASP A 39 -101.91 -23.21 -37.74
CA ASP A 39 -103.22 -23.88 -37.82
C ASP A 39 -103.40 -24.75 -39.08
N ASP A 40 -102.93 -24.29 -40.25
CA ASP A 40 -102.94 -25.08 -41.49
C ASP A 40 -102.16 -26.40 -41.35
N TYR A 41 -101.03 -26.37 -40.64
CA TYR A 41 -100.20 -27.54 -40.36
C TYR A 41 -100.86 -28.47 -39.33
N LEU A 42 -101.52 -27.92 -38.31
CA LEU A 42 -102.26 -28.72 -37.32
C LEU A 42 -103.44 -29.46 -38.00
N LEU A 43 -104.17 -28.77 -38.88
CA LEU A 43 -105.28 -29.33 -39.66
C LEU A 43 -104.81 -30.43 -40.62
N LEU A 44 -103.70 -30.22 -41.33
CA LEU A 44 -103.12 -31.20 -42.26
C LEU A 44 -102.66 -32.49 -41.55
N ASN A 45 -102.22 -32.39 -40.30
CA ASN A 45 -101.77 -33.53 -39.50
C ASN A 45 -102.87 -34.16 -38.65
N GLY A 46 -104.14 -33.76 -38.86
CA GLY A 46 -105.30 -34.37 -38.21
C GLY A 46 -105.34 -34.16 -36.69
N MET A 47 -104.72 -33.08 -36.18
CA MET A 47 -104.70 -32.81 -34.74
C MET A 47 -106.06 -32.29 -34.28
N SER A 48 -106.54 -32.84 -33.16
CA SER A 48 -107.88 -32.60 -32.64
C SER A 48 -108.02 -31.21 -32.03
N SER A 49 -109.16 -30.55 -32.27
CA SER A 49 -109.50 -29.32 -31.54
C SER A 49 -109.77 -29.65 -30.08
N TYR A 50 -109.18 -28.88 -29.15
CA TYR A 50 -109.38 -29.13 -27.73
C TYR A 50 -110.83 -28.99 -27.30
N THR A 51 -111.27 -29.92 -26.45
CA THR A 51 -112.54 -29.82 -25.72
C THR A 51 -112.51 -28.68 -24.71
N ASN A 52 -113.68 -28.21 -24.25
CA ASN A 52 -113.76 -27.17 -23.22
C ASN A 52 -112.97 -27.55 -21.95
N ASP A 53 -112.98 -28.82 -21.53
CA ASP A 53 -112.25 -29.29 -20.35
C ASP A 53 -110.72 -29.28 -20.58
N GLN A 54 -110.26 -29.66 -21.78
CA GLN A 54 -108.85 -29.56 -22.16
C GLN A 54 -108.38 -28.11 -22.27
N MET A 55 -109.23 -27.19 -22.73
CA MET A 55 -108.91 -25.75 -22.74
C MET A 55 -108.75 -25.17 -21.33
N VAL A 56 -109.56 -25.62 -20.37
CA VAL A 56 -109.40 -25.23 -18.95
C VAL A 56 -108.08 -25.78 -18.39
N LEU A 57 -107.77 -27.06 -18.65
CA LEU A 57 -106.53 -27.68 -18.20
C LEU A 57 -105.30 -27.02 -18.84
N LEU A 58 -105.33 -26.74 -20.13
CA LEU A 58 -104.30 -26.04 -20.88
C LEU A 58 -103.97 -24.68 -20.25
N ASN A 59 -104.99 -23.83 -20.08
CA ASN A 59 -104.80 -22.51 -19.47
C ASN A 59 -104.27 -22.59 -18.03
N SER A 60 -104.59 -23.65 -17.29
CA SER A 60 -104.06 -23.86 -15.94
C SER A 60 -102.55 -24.11 -15.92
N THR A 61 -101.97 -24.64 -17.02
CA THR A 61 -100.52 -24.88 -17.13
C THR A 61 -99.71 -23.58 -17.11
N LEU A 62 -100.29 -22.44 -17.46
CA LEU A 62 -99.62 -21.13 -17.45
C LEU A 62 -99.42 -20.58 -16.03
N ILE A 63 -100.21 -21.04 -15.05
CA ILE A 63 -100.25 -20.44 -13.71
C ILE A 63 -98.99 -20.79 -12.92
N ALA A 64 -98.62 -22.07 -12.85
CA ALA A 64 -97.51 -22.54 -12.02
C ALA A 64 -96.15 -21.90 -12.38
N PRO A 65 -95.76 -21.79 -13.67
CA PRO A 65 -94.52 -21.11 -14.05
C PRO A 65 -94.49 -19.64 -13.65
N ILE A 66 -95.58 -18.89 -13.84
CA ILE A 66 -95.66 -17.47 -13.51
C ILE A 66 -95.54 -17.26 -11.99
N VAL A 67 -96.24 -18.07 -11.21
CA VAL A 67 -96.16 -18.02 -9.74
C VAL A 67 -94.75 -18.37 -9.27
N LEU A 68 -94.17 -19.46 -9.77
CA LEU A 68 -92.81 -19.87 -9.41
C LEU A 68 -91.77 -18.81 -9.82
N PHE A 69 -91.96 -18.15 -10.96
CA PHE A 69 -91.08 -17.07 -11.38
C PHE A 69 -91.15 -15.86 -10.44
N ALA A 70 -92.37 -15.44 -10.05
CA ALA A 70 -92.55 -14.37 -9.07
C ALA A 70 -91.90 -14.71 -7.72
N VAL A 71 -92.05 -15.97 -7.27
CA VAL A 71 -91.37 -16.48 -6.07
C VAL A 71 -89.85 -16.46 -6.26
N SER A 72 -89.34 -16.83 -7.43
CA SER A 72 -87.91 -16.80 -7.73
C SER A 72 -87.33 -15.38 -7.66
N LEU A 73 -88.05 -14.38 -8.20
CA LEU A 73 -87.67 -12.96 -8.11
C LEU A 73 -87.68 -12.47 -6.68
N PHE A 74 -88.71 -12.85 -5.90
CA PHE A 74 -88.81 -12.51 -4.49
C PHE A 74 -87.66 -13.12 -3.68
N LEU A 75 -87.38 -14.41 -3.85
CA LEU A 75 -86.30 -15.11 -3.17
C LEU A 75 -84.93 -14.52 -3.53
N TYR A 76 -84.73 -14.14 -4.78
CA TYR A 76 -83.51 -13.47 -5.22
C TYR A 76 -83.36 -12.10 -4.57
N LYS A 77 -84.41 -11.27 -4.58
CA LYS A 77 -84.40 -9.91 -4.01
C LYS A 77 -84.21 -9.92 -2.48
N THR A 78 -84.80 -10.91 -1.80
CA THR A 78 -84.66 -11.08 -0.35
C THR A 78 -83.36 -11.76 0.08
N LYS A 79 -82.52 -12.17 -0.89
CA LYS A 79 -81.29 -12.96 -0.65
C LYS A 79 -81.57 -14.19 0.22
N ALA A 80 -82.69 -14.84 -0.04
CA ALA A 80 -83.03 -16.10 0.60
C ALA A 80 -82.01 -17.19 0.21
N ASN A 81 -82.01 -18.31 0.95
CA ASN A 81 -81.06 -19.41 0.77
C ASN A 81 -80.87 -19.80 -0.70
N ASP A 82 -79.63 -19.70 -1.19
CA ASP A 82 -79.24 -20.04 -2.56
C ASP A 82 -79.74 -21.42 -3.01
N ARG A 83 -79.75 -22.42 -2.13
CA ARG A 83 -80.26 -23.75 -2.49
C ARG A 83 -81.75 -23.72 -2.84
N VAL A 84 -82.53 -22.93 -2.10
CA VAL A 84 -83.97 -22.78 -2.29
C VAL A 84 -84.25 -21.96 -3.54
N LEU A 85 -83.55 -20.84 -3.72
CA LEU A 85 -83.67 -20.01 -4.92
C LEU A 85 -83.37 -20.83 -6.19
N GLN A 86 -82.26 -21.56 -6.21
CA GLN A 86 -81.86 -22.32 -7.40
C GLN A 86 -82.84 -23.45 -7.72
N LEU A 87 -83.39 -24.10 -6.69
CA LEU A 87 -84.46 -25.09 -6.89
C LEU A 87 -85.70 -24.45 -7.49
N VAL A 88 -86.14 -23.29 -6.98
CA VAL A 88 -87.34 -22.59 -7.47
C VAL A 88 -87.13 -22.08 -8.90
N VAL A 89 -85.95 -21.57 -9.23
CA VAL A 89 -85.58 -21.18 -10.61
C VAL A 89 -85.60 -22.39 -11.54
N THR A 90 -85.05 -23.53 -11.10
CA THR A 90 -85.13 -24.79 -11.85
C THR A 90 -86.59 -25.19 -12.09
N LEU A 91 -87.42 -25.24 -11.05
CA LEU A 91 -88.84 -25.58 -11.16
C LEU A 91 -89.60 -24.62 -12.08
N THR A 92 -89.26 -23.32 -12.04
CA THR A 92 -89.83 -22.31 -12.93
C THR A 92 -89.55 -22.66 -14.39
N MET A 93 -88.30 -22.96 -14.74
CA MET A 93 -87.93 -23.32 -16.11
C MET A 93 -88.55 -24.66 -16.55
N THR A 94 -88.51 -25.67 -15.67
CA THR A 94 -89.08 -26.99 -15.94
C THR A 94 -90.58 -26.90 -16.22
N THR A 95 -91.33 -26.20 -15.37
CA THR A 95 -92.76 -25.98 -15.56
C THR A 95 -93.04 -25.09 -16.77
N SER A 96 -92.23 -24.05 -17.04
CA SER A 96 -92.37 -23.24 -18.26
C SER A 96 -92.23 -24.09 -19.53
N SER A 97 -91.28 -25.03 -19.55
CA SER A 97 -91.09 -25.95 -20.68
C SER A 97 -92.27 -26.90 -20.84
N ILE A 98 -92.82 -27.42 -19.74
CA ILE A 98 -94.07 -28.20 -19.77
C ILE A 98 -95.21 -27.38 -20.40
N SER A 99 -95.37 -26.12 -19.98
CA SER A 99 -96.41 -25.24 -20.53
C SER A 99 -96.15 -24.86 -21.99
N ILE A 100 -94.89 -24.69 -22.41
CA ILE A 100 -94.53 -24.47 -23.82
C ILE A 100 -94.98 -25.65 -24.69
N ILE A 101 -94.78 -26.88 -24.21
CA ILE A 101 -95.21 -28.09 -24.93
C ILE A 101 -96.74 -28.12 -25.06
N ALA A 102 -97.44 -27.91 -23.96
CA ALA A 102 -98.91 -27.91 -23.92
C ALA A 102 -99.52 -26.82 -24.82
N GLU A 103 -99.03 -25.57 -24.70
CA GLU A 103 -99.52 -24.42 -25.47
C GLU A 103 -99.15 -24.48 -26.95
N GLY A 104 -98.04 -25.14 -27.27
CA GLY A 104 -97.60 -25.42 -28.62
C GLY A 104 -98.35 -26.57 -29.31
N ASN A 105 -99.54 -26.90 -28.82
CA ASN A 105 -100.38 -28.00 -29.28
C ASN A 105 -99.68 -29.37 -29.27
N GLY A 106 -98.76 -29.60 -28.32
CA GLY A 106 -98.04 -30.87 -28.17
C GLY A 106 -97.08 -31.23 -29.30
N LEU A 107 -96.72 -30.28 -30.18
CA LEU A 107 -95.79 -30.52 -31.28
C LEU A 107 -94.39 -30.93 -30.75
N VAL A 108 -93.71 -31.80 -31.51
CA VAL A 108 -92.40 -32.36 -31.14
C VAL A 108 -91.33 -31.26 -31.03
N GLU A 109 -91.42 -30.20 -31.86
CA GLU A 109 -90.49 -29.08 -31.84
C GLU A 109 -90.46 -28.36 -30.48
N TYR A 110 -91.62 -28.25 -29.82
CA TYR A 110 -91.71 -27.62 -28.49
C TYR A 110 -91.13 -28.51 -27.38
N HIS A 111 -91.01 -29.82 -27.60
CA HIS A 111 -90.32 -30.71 -26.67
C HIS A 111 -88.80 -30.48 -26.62
N PHE A 112 -88.21 -29.83 -27.63
CA PHE A 112 -86.80 -29.41 -27.56
C PHE A 112 -86.53 -28.41 -26.43
N SER A 113 -87.57 -27.76 -25.89
CA SER A 113 -87.46 -26.91 -24.70
C SER A 113 -86.95 -27.66 -23.46
N ILE A 114 -87.15 -28.98 -23.38
CA ILE A 114 -86.64 -29.85 -22.29
C ILE A 114 -85.11 -29.86 -22.28
N PHE A 115 -84.50 -30.06 -23.45
CA PHE A 115 -83.04 -30.10 -23.60
C PHE A 115 -82.42 -28.73 -23.33
N MET A 116 -83.08 -27.67 -23.82
CA MET A 116 -82.69 -26.29 -23.53
C MET A 116 -82.69 -26.03 -22.01
N VAL A 117 -83.77 -26.37 -21.31
CA VAL A 117 -83.89 -26.16 -19.86
C VAL A 117 -82.85 -26.97 -19.09
N LEU A 118 -82.62 -28.23 -19.43
CA LEU A 118 -81.58 -29.05 -18.79
C LEU A 118 -80.18 -28.48 -19.03
N ALA A 119 -79.90 -27.98 -20.23
CA ALA A 119 -78.63 -27.34 -20.54
C ALA A 119 -78.43 -26.05 -19.73
N ILE A 120 -79.48 -25.25 -19.56
CA ILE A 120 -79.44 -24.04 -18.74
C ILE A 120 -79.23 -24.38 -17.26
N ILE A 121 -79.98 -25.35 -16.71
CA ILE A 121 -79.85 -25.79 -15.30
C ILE A 121 -78.44 -26.28 -14.98
N ALA A 122 -77.76 -26.90 -15.95
CA ALA A 122 -76.37 -27.35 -15.83
C ALA A 122 -75.41 -26.26 -15.36
N PHE A 123 -75.71 -24.99 -15.65
CA PHE A 123 -74.92 -23.83 -15.25
C PHE A 123 -74.78 -23.70 -13.73
N PHE A 124 -75.76 -24.16 -12.96
CA PHE A 124 -75.62 -24.24 -11.50
C PHE A 124 -74.53 -25.23 -11.05
N ALA A 125 -74.09 -26.13 -11.94
CA ALA A 125 -73.14 -27.20 -11.65
C ALA A 125 -73.57 -28.06 -10.43
N ARG A 126 -74.89 -28.24 -10.28
CA ARG A 126 -75.52 -29.01 -9.21
C ARG A 126 -76.28 -30.19 -9.79
N ILE A 127 -75.64 -31.36 -9.72
CA ILE A 127 -76.19 -32.64 -10.18
C ILE A 127 -77.61 -32.88 -9.66
N LYS A 128 -77.89 -32.53 -8.39
CA LYS A 128 -79.22 -32.69 -7.78
C LYS A 128 -80.32 -31.93 -8.54
N LEU A 129 -80.04 -30.74 -9.08
CA LEU A 129 -81.05 -29.93 -9.79
C LEU A 129 -81.37 -30.51 -11.17
N ILE A 130 -80.35 -31.02 -11.86
CA ILE A 130 -80.52 -31.73 -13.14
C ILE A 130 -81.40 -32.96 -12.90
N LEU A 131 -81.09 -33.77 -11.88
CA LEU A 131 -81.88 -34.96 -11.55
C LEU A 131 -83.34 -34.62 -11.23
N VAL A 132 -83.59 -33.56 -10.44
CA VAL A 132 -84.96 -33.11 -10.13
C VAL A 132 -85.73 -32.77 -11.40
N SER A 133 -85.16 -31.96 -12.30
CA SER A 133 -85.84 -31.59 -13.56
C SER A 133 -86.03 -32.79 -14.48
N THR A 134 -85.04 -33.69 -14.58
CA THR A 134 -85.13 -34.91 -15.38
C THR A 134 -86.26 -35.82 -14.89
N VAL A 135 -86.39 -36.02 -13.57
CA VAL A 135 -87.47 -36.82 -12.98
C VAL A 135 -88.83 -36.18 -13.24
N ILE A 136 -88.97 -34.86 -13.07
CA ILE A 136 -90.22 -34.16 -13.33
C ILE A 136 -90.64 -34.32 -14.80
N PHE A 137 -89.72 -34.11 -15.75
CA PHE A 137 -90.03 -34.31 -17.17
C PHE A 137 -90.41 -35.76 -17.48
N ALA A 138 -89.67 -36.74 -16.92
CA ALA A 138 -89.97 -38.15 -17.14
C ALA A 138 -91.36 -38.55 -16.63
N VAL A 139 -91.71 -38.12 -15.41
CA VAL A 139 -93.04 -38.37 -14.82
C VAL A 139 -94.13 -37.67 -15.62
N HIS A 140 -93.95 -36.39 -15.92
CA HIS A 140 -94.91 -35.60 -16.70
C HIS A 140 -95.19 -36.22 -18.08
N HIS A 141 -94.15 -36.64 -18.79
CA HIS A 141 -94.32 -37.23 -20.11
C HIS A 141 -94.94 -38.63 -20.06
N LEU A 142 -94.63 -39.42 -19.03
CA LEU A 142 -95.21 -40.75 -18.86
C LEU A 142 -96.69 -40.67 -18.45
N GLU A 143 -97.02 -39.86 -17.45
CA GLU A 143 -98.40 -39.69 -16.97
C GLU A 143 -99.27 -38.94 -17.98
N GLY A 144 -98.74 -37.86 -18.56
CA GLY A 144 -99.44 -37.05 -19.56
C GLY A 144 -99.83 -37.85 -20.80
N TYR A 145 -99.01 -38.82 -21.22
CA TYR A 145 -99.33 -39.71 -22.33
C TYR A 145 -100.60 -40.55 -22.08
N PHE A 146 -100.84 -40.99 -20.85
CA PHE A 146 -102.01 -41.82 -20.53
C PHE A 146 -103.26 -41.00 -20.19
N LEU A 147 -103.09 -39.81 -19.62
CA LEU A 147 -104.21 -39.00 -19.13
C LEU A 147 -104.66 -37.95 -20.14
N PHE A 148 -103.72 -37.30 -20.83
CA PHE A 148 -103.95 -36.15 -21.70
C PHE A 148 -103.03 -36.18 -22.94
N PRO A 149 -103.09 -37.22 -23.78
CA PRO A 149 -102.19 -37.39 -24.92
C PRO A 149 -102.26 -36.25 -25.93
N GLU A 150 -103.42 -35.61 -26.10
CA GLU A 150 -103.60 -34.48 -27.02
C GLU A 150 -102.88 -33.20 -26.53
N LEU A 151 -102.70 -33.04 -25.23
CA LEU A 151 -102.00 -31.89 -24.65
C LEU A 151 -100.48 -32.09 -24.69
N LEU A 152 -100.04 -33.32 -24.44
CA LEU A 152 -98.62 -33.65 -24.41
C LEU A 152 -98.05 -33.87 -25.81
N CYS A 153 -98.74 -34.66 -26.64
CA CYS A 153 -98.24 -35.16 -27.92
C CYS A 153 -99.01 -34.63 -29.14
N GLY A 154 -100.02 -33.79 -28.94
CA GLY A 154 -100.83 -33.17 -29.99
C GLY A 154 -101.91 -34.08 -30.60
N THR A 155 -101.84 -35.39 -30.37
CA THR A 155 -102.78 -36.39 -30.89
C THR A 155 -103.03 -37.51 -29.89
N SER A 156 -104.24 -38.08 -29.92
CA SER A 156 -104.61 -39.28 -29.13
C SER A 156 -103.93 -40.56 -29.63
N ASP A 157 -103.51 -40.58 -30.90
CA ASP A 157 -102.95 -41.76 -31.57
C ASP A 157 -101.41 -41.78 -31.54
N TYR A 158 -100.79 -41.10 -30.58
CA TYR A 158 -99.34 -41.05 -30.45
C TYR A 158 -98.75 -42.42 -30.07
N SER A 159 -97.66 -42.85 -30.71
CA SER A 159 -97.05 -44.15 -30.44
C SER A 159 -96.23 -44.16 -29.14
N PHE A 160 -96.52 -45.11 -28.24
CA PHE A 160 -95.73 -45.35 -27.04
C PHE A 160 -94.24 -45.56 -27.33
N SER A 161 -93.88 -46.21 -28.45
CA SER A 161 -92.49 -46.42 -28.83
C SER A 161 -91.75 -45.11 -29.11
N LEU A 162 -92.44 -44.11 -29.64
CA LEU A 162 -91.88 -42.78 -29.90
C LEU A 162 -91.64 -42.01 -28.59
N LEU A 163 -92.52 -42.19 -27.60
CA LEU A 163 -92.31 -41.69 -26.23
C LEU A 163 -91.08 -42.32 -25.57
N MET A 164 -90.85 -43.63 -25.76
CA MET A 164 -89.65 -44.30 -25.21
C MET A 164 -88.36 -43.78 -25.84
N ILE A 165 -88.34 -43.51 -27.16
CA ILE A 165 -87.18 -42.89 -27.82
C ILE A 165 -86.91 -41.50 -27.22
N HIS A 166 -87.96 -40.71 -26.99
CA HIS A 166 -87.85 -39.40 -26.35
C HIS A 166 -87.24 -39.49 -24.94
N ALA A 167 -87.67 -40.48 -24.14
CA ALA A 167 -87.12 -40.74 -22.81
C ALA A 167 -85.62 -41.09 -22.83
N VAL A 168 -85.14 -41.81 -23.86
CA VAL A 168 -83.70 -42.11 -24.01
C VAL A 168 -82.90 -40.82 -24.20
N PHE A 169 -83.35 -39.89 -25.02
CA PHE A 169 -82.66 -38.60 -25.21
C PHE A 169 -82.59 -37.79 -23.91
N LEU A 170 -83.66 -37.79 -23.11
CA LEU A 170 -83.69 -37.15 -21.81
C LEU A 170 -82.65 -37.75 -20.84
N VAL A 171 -82.53 -39.07 -20.79
CA VAL A 171 -81.55 -39.75 -19.93
C VAL A 171 -80.11 -39.51 -20.40
N LEU A 172 -79.85 -39.59 -21.71
CA LEU A 172 -78.52 -39.34 -22.28
C LEU A 172 -78.06 -37.90 -22.04
N THR A 173 -78.92 -36.92 -22.28
CA THR A 173 -78.60 -35.50 -22.06
C THR A 173 -78.35 -35.20 -20.58
N SER A 174 -79.18 -35.73 -19.68
CA SER A 174 -78.97 -35.62 -18.22
C SER A 174 -77.63 -36.25 -17.79
N SER A 175 -77.32 -37.45 -18.28
CA SER A 175 -76.09 -38.18 -17.95
C SER A 175 -74.83 -37.45 -18.43
N ALA A 176 -74.82 -36.97 -19.68
CA ALA A 176 -73.71 -36.21 -20.24
C ALA A 176 -73.43 -34.96 -19.40
N MET A 177 -74.48 -34.27 -18.95
CA MET A 177 -74.33 -33.04 -18.19
C MET A 177 -73.81 -33.29 -16.76
N ILE A 178 -74.19 -34.41 -16.16
CA ILE A 178 -73.63 -34.87 -14.88
C ILE A 178 -72.12 -35.15 -14.99
N LEU A 179 -71.68 -35.82 -16.06
CA LEU A 179 -70.26 -36.12 -16.30
C LEU A 179 -69.39 -34.87 -16.44
N VAL A 180 -69.87 -33.84 -17.16
CA VAL A 180 -69.13 -32.57 -17.30
C VAL A 180 -68.94 -31.90 -15.94
N ILE A 181 -69.98 -31.90 -15.09
CA ILE A 181 -69.90 -31.28 -13.75
C ILE A 181 -68.93 -32.03 -12.84
N THR A 182 -68.90 -33.37 -12.87
CA THR A 182 -67.97 -34.15 -12.04
C THR A 182 -66.52 -33.98 -12.49
N ALA A 183 -66.25 -33.95 -13.79
CA ALA A 183 -64.93 -33.70 -14.34
C ALA A 183 -64.38 -32.32 -13.90
N ASN A 184 -65.18 -31.26 -14.04
CA ASN A 184 -64.79 -29.91 -13.65
C ASN A 184 -64.49 -29.78 -12.15
N ARG A 185 -65.24 -30.47 -11.28
CA ARG A 185 -64.96 -30.46 -9.84
C ARG A 185 -63.60 -31.08 -9.50
N ARG A 186 -63.19 -32.14 -10.21
CA ARG A 186 -61.90 -32.81 -9.98
C ARG A 186 -60.72 -31.89 -10.32
N ILE A 187 -60.81 -31.16 -11.42
CA ILE A 187 -59.78 -30.20 -11.84
C ILE A 187 -59.65 -29.08 -10.80
N GLU A 188 -60.77 -28.52 -10.33
CA GLU A 188 -60.74 -27.46 -9.31
C GLU A 188 -60.06 -27.91 -8.00
N THR A 189 -60.26 -29.16 -7.60
CA THR A 189 -59.60 -29.71 -6.40
C THR A 189 -58.09 -29.87 -6.58
N GLN A 190 -57.63 -30.28 -7.77
CA GLN A 190 -56.19 -30.44 -8.04
C GLN A 190 -55.47 -29.08 -8.01
N LEU A 191 -56.04 -28.06 -8.67
CA LEU A 191 -55.46 -26.72 -8.70
C LEU A 191 -55.33 -26.09 -7.29
N LYS A 192 -56.28 -26.36 -6.39
CA LYS A 192 -56.20 -25.89 -5.00
C LYS A 192 -55.10 -26.58 -4.21
N ALA A 193 -54.86 -27.86 -4.45
CA ALA A 193 -53.79 -28.60 -3.80
C ALA A 193 -52.40 -28.11 -4.24
N GLU A 194 -52.19 -27.92 -5.54
CA GLU A 194 -50.93 -27.39 -6.10
C GLU A 194 -50.62 -25.97 -5.59
N ALA A 195 -51.62 -25.10 -5.52
CA ALA A 195 -51.45 -23.75 -4.97
C ALA A 195 -51.03 -23.76 -3.49
N GLY A 196 -51.50 -24.73 -2.71
CA GLY A 196 -51.11 -24.88 -1.30
C GLY A 196 -49.65 -25.29 -1.12
N ILE A 197 -49.15 -26.19 -1.95
CA ILE A 197 -47.74 -26.62 -1.94
C ILE A 197 -46.82 -25.45 -2.30
N LEU A 198 -47.16 -24.70 -3.35
CA LEU A 198 -46.36 -23.57 -3.81
C LEU A 198 -46.23 -22.46 -2.75
N GLU A 199 -47.30 -22.17 -1.99
CA GLU A 199 -47.23 -21.15 -0.94
C GLU A 199 -46.34 -21.59 0.23
N GLU A 200 -46.31 -22.89 0.56
CA GLU A 200 -45.43 -23.43 1.60
C GLU A 200 -43.96 -23.41 1.15
N GLU A 201 -43.66 -23.81 -0.09
CA GLU A 201 -42.31 -23.71 -0.67
C GLU A 201 -41.79 -22.26 -0.68
N LYS A 202 -42.65 -21.32 -1.09
CA LYS A 202 -42.34 -19.88 -1.05
C LYS A 202 -42.02 -19.42 0.38
N LYS A 203 -42.79 -19.86 1.38
CA LYS A 203 -42.55 -19.51 2.79
C LYS A 203 -41.20 -20.05 3.28
N GLN A 204 -40.85 -21.28 2.90
CA GLN A 204 -39.55 -21.87 3.23
C GLN A 204 -38.37 -21.11 2.60
N LEU A 205 -38.49 -20.75 1.32
CA LEU A 205 -37.47 -19.96 0.62
C LEU A 205 -37.25 -18.60 1.26
N VAL A 206 -38.31 -17.90 1.65
CA VAL A 206 -38.20 -16.60 2.35
C VAL A 206 -37.49 -16.77 3.69
N GLN A 207 -37.81 -17.82 4.46
CA GLN A 207 -37.15 -18.05 5.74
C GLN A 207 -35.65 -18.37 5.59
N GLN A 208 -35.28 -19.16 4.58
CA GLN A 208 -33.88 -19.43 4.26
C GLN A 208 -33.14 -18.14 3.90
N LEU A 209 -33.75 -17.27 3.10
CA LEU A 209 -33.16 -15.99 2.71
C LEU A 209 -32.90 -15.08 3.93
N VAL A 210 -33.83 -15.03 4.88
CA VAL A 210 -33.69 -14.25 6.12
C VAL A 210 -32.53 -14.79 6.96
N ASN A 211 -32.41 -16.11 7.10
CA ASN A 211 -31.33 -16.71 7.89
C ASN A 211 -29.95 -16.45 7.27
N VAL A 212 -29.82 -16.64 5.95
CA VAL A 212 -28.57 -16.35 5.22
C VAL A 212 -28.20 -14.87 5.33
N SER A 213 -29.18 -13.97 5.24
CA SER A 213 -28.93 -12.53 5.39
C SER A 213 -28.42 -12.17 6.78
N ALA A 214 -28.88 -12.84 7.83
CA ALA A 214 -28.42 -12.61 9.19
C ALA A 214 -26.97 -13.11 9.39
N GLU A 215 -26.65 -14.30 8.88
CA GLU A 215 -25.31 -14.88 8.96
C GLU A 215 -24.26 -14.03 8.21
N VAL A 216 -24.63 -13.52 7.02
CA VAL A 216 -23.76 -12.60 6.26
C VAL A 216 -23.51 -11.30 7.01
N GLN A 217 -24.54 -10.74 7.67
CA GLN A 217 -24.36 -9.50 8.43
C GLN A 217 -23.43 -9.69 9.62
N GLU A 218 -23.56 -10.81 10.34
CA GLU A 218 -22.68 -11.16 11.47
C GLU A 218 -21.23 -11.32 11.02
N TYR A 219 -21.01 -12.03 9.90
CA TYR A 219 -19.67 -12.19 9.31
C TYR A 219 -19.04 -10.86 8.90
N VAL A 220 -19.80 -9.98 8.24
CA VAL A 220 -19.34 -8.64 7.84
C VAL A 220 -18.99 -7.79 9.06
N ASP A 221 -19.79 -7.85 10.12
CA ASP A 221 -19.54 -7.08 11.33
C ASP A 221 -18.28 -7.59 12.06
N GLU A 222 -18.06 -8.91 12.12
CA GLU A 222 -16.86 -9.51 12.72
C GLU A 222 -15.59 -9.17 11.93
N GLU A 223 -15.62 -9.34 10.61
CA GLU A 223 -14.51 -9.00 9.71
C GLU A 223 -14.17 -7.51 9.78
N SER A 224 -15.19 -6.64 9.78
CA SER A 224 -15.01 -5.19 9.91
C SER A 224 -14.38 -4.82 11.27
N ARG A 225 -14.79 -5.46 12.38
CA ARG A 225 -14.17 -5.22 13.69
C ARG A 225 -12.72 -5.67 13.74
N ALA A 226 -12.39 -6.82 13.15
CA ALA A 226 -11.03 -7.31 13.07
C ALA A 226 -10.13 -6.37 12.24
N ALA A 227 -10.58 -5.99 11.04
CA ALA A 227 -9.87 -5.06 10.17
C ALA A 227 -9.64 -3.70 10.83
N ASN A 228 -10.67 -3.15 11.50
CA ASN A 228 -10.53 -1.87 12.21
C ASN A 228 -9.55 -1.96 13.39
N ALA A 229 -9.50 -3.08 14.11
CA ALA A 229 -8.55 -3.28 15.19
C ALA A 229 -7.10 -3.38 14.69
N GLU A 230 -6.89 -4.09 13.57
CA GLU A 230 -5.58 -4.18 12.92
C GLU A 230 -5.10 -2.81 12.43
N ILE A 231 -5.96 -2.06 11.73
CA ILE A 231 -5.68 -0.69 11.29
C ILE A 231 -5.32 0.22 12.48
N ALA A 232 -6.07 0.15 13.57
CA ALA A 232 -5.79 0.94 14.77
C ALA A 232 -4.43 0.59 15.40
N SER A 233 -4.07 -0.70 15.41
CA SER A 233 -2.76 -1.16 15.90
C SER A 233 -1.62 -0.66 15.01
N SER A 234 -1.73 -0.79 13.69
CA SER A 234 -0.72 -0.30 12.76
C SER A 234 -0.56 1.21 12.80
N LEU A 235 -1.65 1.97 12.98
CA LEU A 235 -1.58 3.42 13.17
C LEU A 235 -0.88 3.81 14.47
N PHE A 236 -1.12 3.06 15.56
CA PHE A 236 -0.45 3.30 16.84
C PHE A 236 1.05 3.02 16.74
N GLU A 237 1.44 1.92 16.10
CA GLU A 237 2.85 1.57 15.87
C GLU A 237 3.54 2.59 14.96
N SER A 238 2.91 2.98 13.85
CA SER A 238 3.41 4.03 12.95
C SER A 238 3.58 5.38 13.67
N GLY A 239 2.65 5.72 14.57
CA GLY A 239 2.75 6.92 15.42
C GLY A 239 3.95 6.87 16.36
N LYS A 240 4.20 5.70 16.98
CA LYS A 240 5.36 5.47 17.85
C LYS A 240 6.68 5.53 17.06
N ASP A 241 6.74 4.90 15.89
CA ASP A 241 7.92 4.94 15.03
C ASP A 241 8.22 6.36 14.56
N SER A 242 7.19 7.12 14.20
CA SER A 242 7.33 8.54 13.84
C SER A 242 7.83 9.39 15.00
N GLN A 243 7.44 9.08 16.23
CA GLN A 243 7.94 9.75 17.44
C GLN A 243 9.43 9.41 17.67
N ASN A 244 9.79 8.13 17.63
CA ASN A 244 11.19 7.70 17.75
C ASN A 244 12.07 8.32 16.65
N GLN A 245 11.56 8.42 15.42
CA GLN A 245 12.28 9.03 14.31
C GLN A 245 12.51 10.53 14.54
N ARG A 246 11.54 11.25 15.12
CA ARG A 246 11.73 12.66 15.51
C ARG A 246 12.80 12.80 16.58
N GLU A 247 12.75 11.99 17.63
CA GLU A 247 13.74 12.02 18.72
C GLU A 247 15.16 11.74 18.19
N ASN A 248 15.31 10.73 17.33
CA ASN A 248 16.59 10.42 16.69
C ASN A 248 17.07 11.56 15.76
N LEU A 249 16.16 12.26 15.09
CA LEU A 249 16.49 13.38 14.23
C LEU A 249 16.94 14.60 15.06
N GLU A 250 16.25 14.90 16.17
CA GLU A 250 16.66 15.96 17.10
C GLU A 250 18.04 15.67 17.69
N GLU A 251 18.29 14.43 18.15
CA GLU A 251 19.62 14.02 18.62
C GLU A 251 20.68 14.12 17.52
N GLY A 252 20.33 13.77 16.28
CA GLY A 252 21.21 13.92 15.11
C GLY A 252 21.56 15.38 14.80
N LEU A 253 20.59 16.30 14.94
CA LEU A 253 20.81 17.73 14.74
C LEU A 253 21.72 18.32 15.82
N ASP A 254 21.52 17.94 17.09
CA ASP A 254 22.38 18.37 18.20
C ASP A 254 23.82 17.89 18.01
N LYS A 255 24.01 16.62 17.63
CA LYS A 255 25.34 16.07 17.30
C LYS A 255 25.99 16.80 16.13
N ASN A 256 25.23 17.17 15.10
CA ASN A 256 25.76 17.95 13.98
C ASN A 256 26.19 19.35 14.42
N ALA A 257 25.44 19.99 15.32
CA ALA A 257 25.83 21.29 15.89
C ALA A 257 27.14 21.19 16.69
N ASP A 258 27.32 20.11 17.45
CA ASP A 258 28.56 19.84 18.17
C ASP A 258 29.74 19.61 17.21
N ILE A 259 29.56 18.80 16.16
CA ILE A 259 30.57 18.60 15.10
C ILE A 259 30.96 19.94 14.46
N MET A 260 29.99 20.80 14.14
CA MET A 260 30.29 22.13 13.57
C MET A 260 31.12 22.99 14.52
N ASN A 261 30.92 22.90 15.83
CA ASN A 261 31.73 23.61 16.81
C ASN A 261 33.14 23.03 16.91
N GLU A 262 33.28 21.71 16.87
CA GLU A 262 34.59 21.05 16.85
C GLU A 262 35.38 21.40 15.58
N VAL A 263 34.75 21.43 14.41
CA VAL A 263 35.40 21.82 13.15
C VAL A 263 35.90 23.27 13.20
N LYS A 264 35.14 24.18 13.83
CA LYS A 264 35.63 25.56 14.07
C LYS A 264 36.85 25.60 14.98
N LEU A 265 36.90 24.75 16.02
CA LEU A 265 38.06 24.64 16.89
C LEU A 265 39.27 24.07 16.15
N ILE A 266 39.08 23.08 15.28
CA ILE A 266 40.12 22.53 14.40
C ILE A 266 40.68 23.65 13.52
N ASN A 267 39.84 24.40 12.81
CA ASN A 267 40.30 25.52 11.96
C ASN A 267 41.12 26.55 12.73
N LYS A 268 40.66 26.96 13.92
CA LYS A 268 41.40 27.88 14.78
C LYS A 268 42.74 27.29 15.25
N SER A 269 42.77 26.00 15.57
CA SER A 269 44.00 25.31 15.96
C SER A 269 44.97 25.23 14.78
N SER A 270 44.47 24.95 13.57
CA SER A 270 45.25 24.95 12.33
C SER A 270 45.88 26.30 12.06
N ASP A 271 45.16 27.41 12.24
CA ASP A 271 45.73 28.76 12.11
C ASP A 271 46.94 28.97 13.05
N ILE A 272 46.81 28.53 14.31
CA ILE A 272 47.89 28.63 15.30
C ILE A 272 49.09 27.77 14.88
N VAL A 273 48.86 26.55 14.39
CA VAL A 273 49.94 25.67 13.93
C VAL A 273 50.63 26.26 12.70
N ALA A 274 49.89 26.82 11.74
CA ALA A 274 50.45 27.51 10.58
C ALA A 274 51.36 28.68 11.00
N GLU A 275 50.92 29.52 11.94
CA GLU A 275 51.73 30.63 12.47
C GLU A 275 53.02 30.13 13.14
N LYS A 276 52.93 29.04 13.91
CA LYS A 276 54.10 28.43 14.56
C LYS A 276 55.06 27.79 13.56
N ALA A 277 54.54 27.12 12.53
CA ALA A 277 55.35 26.56 11.44
C ALA A 277 56.07 27.66 10.68
N GLU A 278 55.40 28.77 10.35
CA GLU A 278 56.01 29.93 9.70
C GLU A 278 57.11 30.56 10.55
N THR A 279 56.86 30.77 11.85
CA THR A 279 57.88 31.29 12.77
C THR A 279 59.09 30.35 12.86
N SER A 280 58.85 29.04 12.82
CA SER A 280 59.92 28.02 12.90
C SER A 280 60.71 27.93 11.59
N LEU A 281 60.06 28.09 10.43
CA LEU A 281 60.72 28.23 9.12
C LEU A 281 61.69 29.41 9.11
N GLN A 282 61.22 30.59 9.54
CA GLN A 282 62.06 31.78 9.64
C GLN A 282 63.21 31.58 10.64
N GLY A 283 62.96 30.88 11.75
CA GLY A 283 63.99 30.51 12.72
C GLY A 283 65.06 29.60 12.12
N ALA A 284 64.66 28.59 11.35
CA ALA A 284 65.57 27.67 10.67
C ALA A 284 66.38 28.38 9.57
N GLU A 285 65.74 29.23 8.76
CA GLU A 285 66.42 30.02 7.72
C GLU A 285 67.48 30.96 8.32
N ASN A 286 67.13 31.67 9.40
CA ASN A 286 68.10 32.47 10.14
C ASN A 286 69.24 31.62 10.74
N GLY A 287 68.92 30.41 11.21
CA GLY A 287 69.91 29.44 11.68
C GLY A 287 70.90 29.02 10.58
N ILE A 288 70.41 28.75 9.37
CA ILE A 288 71.22 28.42 8.19
C ILE A 288 72.16 29.59 7.85
N LEU A 289 71.63 30.82 7.78
CA LEU A 289 72.45 32.02 7.53
C LEU A 289 73.53 32.22 8.61
N GLY A 290 73.20 31.97 9.88
CA GLY A 290 74.16 32.02 10.98
C GLY A 290 75.27 30.97 10.86
N ILE A 291 74.93 29.77 10.41
CA ILE A 291 75.87 28.67 10.15
C ILE A 291 76.79 28.98 8.97
N GLU A 292 76.28 29.56 7.89
CA GLU A 292 77.08 30.01 6.75
C GLU A 292 78.12 31.07 7.19
N ALA A 293 77.69 32.04 8.00
CA ALA A 293 78.58 33.05 8.57
C ALA A 293 79.65 32.42 9.48
N ALA A 294 79.27 31.47 10.34
CA ALA A 294 80.20 30.75 11.21
C ALA A 294 81.23 29.93 10.41
N THR A 295 80.79 29.25 9.34
CA THR A 295 81.65 28.49 8.43
C THR A 295 82.68 29.40 7.78
N LYS A 296 82.25 30.55 7.27
CA LYS A 296 83.15 31.56 6.69
C LYS A 296 84.17 32.06 7.71
N GLN A 297 83.74 32.32 8.95
CA GLN A 297 84.63 32.77 10.01
C GLN A 297 85.65 31.70 10.42
N MET A 298 85.28 30.42 10.45
CA MET A 298 86.23 29.32 10.68
C MET A 298 87.25 29.19 9.56
N GLY A 299 86.86 29.48 8.31
CA GLY A 299 87.78 29.62 7.19
C GLY A 299 88.85 30.69 7.46
N VAL A 300 88.43 31.89 7.89
CA VAL A 300 89.35 32.99 8.25
C VAL A 300 90.29 32.58 9.39
N ILE A 301 89.79 31.92 10.44
CA ILE A 301 90.62 31.46 11.56
C ILE A 301 91.65 30.42 11.06
N THR A 302 91.25 29.52 10.18
CA THR A 302 92.15 28.52 9.59
C THR A 302 93.31 29.20 8.84
N ASP A 303 93.00 30.22 8.04
CA ASP A 303 94.00 30.99 7.29
C ASP A 303 94.97 31.74 8.22
N GLU A 304 94.46 32.36 9.30
CA GLU A 304 95.28 33.07 10.30
C GLU A 304 96.21 32.13 11.09
N VAL A 305 95.73 30.93 11.45
CA VAL A 305 96.57 29.90 12.10
C VAL A 305 97.66 29.43 11.12
N ALA A 306 97.33 29.23 9.85
CA ALA A 306 98.30 28.84 8.83
C ALA A 306 99.37 29.92 8.59
N LEU A 307 98.96 31.21 8.58
CA LEU A 307 99.89 32.33 8.50
C LEU A 307 100.81 32.40 9.73
N SER A 308 100.24 32.25 10.93
CA SER A 308 100.99 32.23 12.19
C SER A 308 102.03 31.11 12.23
N ARG A 309 101.68 29.92 11.71
CA ARG A 309 102.62 28.80 11.55
C ARG A 309 103.80 29.18 10.67
N LYS A 310 103.54 29.78 9.51
CA LYS A 310 104.59 30.21 8.57
C LYS A 310 105.51 31.27 9.17
N LEU A 311 104.97 32.23 9.92
CA LEU A 311 105.78 33.26 10.61
C LEU A 311 106.66 32.62 11.69
N THR A 312 106.12 31.66 12.43
CA THR A 312 106.84 30.94 13.48
C THR A 312 107.96 30.06 12.92
N GLU A 313 107.73 29.37 11.79
CA GLU A 313 108.78 28.63 11.08
C GLU A 313 109.93 29.54 10.60
N ASN A 314 109.64 30.80 10.28
CA ASN A 314 110.68 31.78 9.94
C ASN A 314 111.46 32.20 11.19
N LEU A 315 110.78 32.50 12.31
CA LEU A 315 111.43 32.79 13.59
C LEU A 315 112.31 31.62 14.06
N GLU A 316 111.88 30.38 13.86
CA GLU A 316 112.67 29.18 14.16
C GLU A 316 113.99 29.18 13.37
N LYS A 317 113.92 29.41 12.05
CA LYS A 317 115.11 29.49 11.18
C LYS A 317 116.04 30.62 11.60
N GLN A 318 115.51 31.80 11.89
CA GLN A 318 116.32 32.94 12.36
C GLN A 318 116.98 32.64 13.71
N SER A 319 116.25 32.04 14.65
CA SER A 319 116.79 31.67 15.96
C SER A 319 117.88 30.60 15.87
N LEU A 320 117.75 29.64 14.95
CA LEU A 320 118.80 28.65 14.66
C LEU A 320 120.06 29.31 14.07
N GLN A 321 119.89 30.28 13.15
CA GLN A 321 121.00 31.04 12.59
C GLN A 321 121.75 31.85 13.67
N ILE A 322 121.03 32.50 14.59
CA ILE A 322 121.66 33.22 15.72
C ILE A 322 122.46 32.24 16.59
N GLY A 323 121.91 31.06 16.89
CA GLY A 323 122.64 30.01 17.62
C GLY A 323 123.93 29.57 16.93
N GLN A 324 123.93 29.47 15.60
CA GLN A 324 125.15 29.17 14.82
C GLN A 324 126.18 30.30 14.90
N ILE A 325 125.74 31.56 14.83
CA ILE A 325 126.60 32.73 14.97
C ILE A 325 127.23 32.77 16.37
N LEU A 326 126.45 32.51 17.43
CA LEU A 326 126.95 32.46 18.80
C LEU A 326 128.01 31.37 18.99
N SER A 327 127.78 30.17 18.43
CA SER A 327 128.78 29.10 18.43
C SER A 327 130.10 29.52 17.77
N MET A 328 130.01 30.25 16.64
CA MET A 328 131.18 30.82 15.97
C MET A 328 131.89 31.88 16.82
N ILE A 329 131.14 32.76 17.50
CA ILE A 329 131.71 33.78 18.41
C ILE A 329 132.46 33.10 19.56
N THR A 330 131.87 32.09 20.19
CA THR A 330 132.53 31.32 21.26
C THR A 330 133.83 30.69 20.76
N ALA A 331 133.85 30.11 19.56
CA ALA A 331 135.06 29.57 18.96
C ALA A 331 136.14 30.65 18.71
N ILE A 332 135.75 31.85 18.25
CA ILE A 332 136.67 32.99 18.08
C ILE A 332 137.21 33.46 19.43
N VAL A 333 136.37 33.50 20.46
CA VAL A 333 136.77 33.88 21.82
C VAL A 333 137.77 32.88 22.39
N ASP A 334 137.53 31.57 22.23
CA ASP A 334 138.49 30.53 22.64
C ASP A 334 139.83 30.67 21.91
N GLN A 335 139.81 30.92 20.60
CA GLN A 335 141.01 31.19 19.83
C GLN A 335 141.73 32.47 20.30
N THR A 336 140.98 33.52 20.64
CA THR A 336 141.52 34.79 21.13
C THR A 336 142.15 34.63 22.52
N LYS A 337 141.54 33.84 23.40
CA LYS A 337 142.10 33.47 24.71
C LYS A 337 143.41 32.70 24.54
N LEU A 338 143.48 31.76 23.61
CA LEU A 338 144.71 31.02 23.29
C LEU A 338 145.80 31.94 22.73
N LEU A 339 145.45 32.85 21.82
CA LEU A 339 146.37 33.86 21.27
C LEU A 339 146.91 34.78 22.36
N SER A 340 146.03 35.28 23.24
CA SER A 340 146.40 36.11 24.40
C SER A 340 147.27 35.33 25.40
N LEU A 341 146.99 34.05 25.64
CA LEU A 341 147.84 33.22 26.49
C LEU A 341 149.24 33.08 25.89
N ASN A 342 149.35 32.79 24.60
CA ASN A 342 150.64 32.70 23.91
C ASN A 342 151.40 34.04 23.93
N ALA A 343 150.70 35.15 23.70
CA ALA A 343 151.27 36.49 23.79
C ALA A 343 151.70 36.85 25.22
N SER A 344 150.99 36.35 26.25
CA SER A 344 151.35 36.56 27.67
C SER A 344 152.66 35.87 28.00
N ILE A 345 152.85 34.66 27.48
CA ILE A 345 154.08 33.88 27.63
C ILE A 345 155.25 34.62 26.97
N GLU A 346 155.06 35.13 25.74
CA GLU A 346 156.12 35.85 25.03
C GLU A 346 156.43 37.22 25.68
N ALA A 347 155.41 37.92 26.20
CA ALA A 347 155.60 39.14 26.98
C ALA A 347 156.43 38.91 28.25
N ALA A 348 156.19 37.79 28.95
CA ALA A 348 156.98 37.38 30.11
C ALA A 348 158.42 37.00 29.72
N ARG A 349 158.60 36.38 28.54
CA ARG A 349 159.90 35.99 28.00
C ARG A 349 160.79 37.17 27.62
N ALA A 350 160.20 38.29 27.19
CA ALA A 350 160.90 39.54 26.84
C ALA A 350 161.37 40.37 28.06
N GLY A 351 161.06 39.94 29.30
CA GLY A 351 161.54 40.59 30.53
C GLY A 351 161.05 42.04 30.69
N GLU A 352 161.95 42.97 31.02
CA GLU A 352 161.61 44.39 31.25
C GLU A 352 161.00 45.08 30.01
N HIS A 353 161.42 44.69 28.79
CA HIS A 353 160.90 45.25 27.55
C HIS A 353 159.48 44.77 27.22
N GLY A 354 159.01 43.68 27.83
CA GLY A 354 157.68 43.10 27.62
C GLY A 354 156.58 43.63 28.55
N LYS A 355 156.92 44.45 29.57
CA LYS A 355 155.96 44.92 30.59
C LYS A 355 154.75 45.66 30.02
N GLY A 356 154.97 46.59 29.07
CA GLY A 356 153.87 47.32 28.43
C GLY A 356 152.97 46.41 27.57
N PHE A 357 153.56 45.42 26.91
CA PHE A 357 152.81 44.44 26.10
C PHE A 357 152.02 43.47 26.98
N SER A 358 152.57 43.05 28.14
CA SER A 358 151.88 42.18 29.10
C SER A 358 150.56 42.78 29.61
N VAL A 359 150.51 44.10 29.85
CA VAL A 359 149.28 44.80 30.25
C VAL A 359 148.23 44.73 29.14
N VAL A 360 148.61 44.98 27.88
CA VAL A 360 147.70 44.88 26.73
C VAL A 360 147.15 43.46 26.59
N VAL A 361 148.00 42.44 26.77
CA VAL A 361 147.57 41.05 26.64
C VAL A 361 146.61 40.63 27.76
N GLN A 362 146.84 41.08 29.01
CA GLN A 362 145.90 40.87 30.12
C GLN A 362 144.55 41.53 29.84
N GLU A 363 144.54 42.74 29.26
CA GLU A 363 143.31 43.43 28.87
C GLU A 363 142.58 42.66 27.74
N VAL A 364 143.30 42.17 26.73
CA VAL A 364 142.72 41.31 25.67
C VAL A 364 142.11 40.03 26.26
N ARG A 365 142.77 39.39 27.23
CA ARG A 365 142.22 38.20 27.90
C ARG A 365 140.95 38.51 28.66
N LYS A 366 140.93 39.66 29.36
CA LYS A 366 139.76 40.13 30.11
C LYS A 366 138.58 40.44 29.18
N LEU A 367 138.84 41.09 28.04
CA LEU A 367 137.83 41.33 27.00
C LEU A 367 137.29 40.00 26.43
N ALA A 368 138.17 39.04 26.16
CA ALA A 368 137.77 37.72 25.65
C ALA A 368 136.89 36.96 26.66
N ASN A 369 137.25 36.97 27.96
CA ASN A 369 136.41 36.40 29.01
C ASN A 369 135.04 37.10 29.11
N GLY A 370 135.00 38.45 29.08
CA GLY A 370 133.74 39.19 29.11
C GLY A 370 132.86 38.95 27.86
N THR A 371 133.50 38.70 26.70
CA THR A 371 132.80 38.34 25.47
C THR A 371 132.22 36.92 25.55
N GLU A 372 132.95 35.97 26.14
CA GLU A 372 132.44 34.61 26.39
C GLU A 372 131.22 34.63 27.30
N GLU A 373 131.29 35.36 28.42
CA GLU A 373 130.20 35.49 29.38
C GLU A 373 128.95 36.07 28.70
N SER A 374 129.12 37.16 27.95
CA SER A 374 128.04 37.78 27.16
C SER A 374 127.49 36.81 26.11
N ALA A 375 128.33 36.08 25.38
CA ALA A 375 127.89 35.10 24.39
C ALA A 375 127.11 33.95 25.03
N SER A 376 127.52 33.49 26.22
CA SER A 376 126.83 32.47 27.00
C SER A 376 125.45 32.94 27.48
N GLU A 377 125.35 34.18 27.95
CA GLU A 377 124.06 34.77 28.33
C GLU A 377 123.11 34.88 27.12
N ILE A 378 123.59 35.36 25.97
CA ILE A 378 122.78 35.42 24.74
C ILE A 378 122.38 34.00 24.30
N GLN A 379 123.28 33.02 24.39
CA GLN A 379 122.97 31.62 24.07
C GLN A 379 121.84 31.07 24.95
N ALA A 380 121.85 31.38 26.25
CA ALA A 380 120.77 31.00 27.15
C ALA A 380 119.42 31.65 26.77
N VAL A 381 119.44 32.92 26.36
CA VAL A 381 118.24 33.63 25.85
C VAL A 381 117.74 32.98 24.55
N VAL A 382 118.63 32.68 23.61
CA VAL A 382 118.27 32.03 22.33
C VAL A 382 117.67 30.64 22.57
N SER A 383 118.23 29.85 23.49
CA SER A 383 117.66 28.55 23.84
C SER A 383 116.25 28.65 24.45
N LYS A 384 115.98 29.70 25.25
CA LYS A 384 114.62 29.99 25.73
C LYS A 384 113.67 30.37 24.59
N ILE A 385 114.13 31.17 23.63
CA ILE A 385 113.34 31.52 22.43
C ILE A 385 113.01 30.28 21.61
N GLN A 386 113.98 29.39 21.38
CA GLN A 386 113.77 28.13 20.66
C GLN A 386 112.75 27.23 21.36
N ALA A 387 112.82 27.11 22.70
CA ALA A 387 111.83 26.37 23.48
C ALA A 387 110.43 26.99 23.34
N GLY A 388 110.31 28.32 23.44
CA GLY A 388 109.03 29.03 23.25
C GLY A 388 108.46 28.90 21.84
N ILE A 389 109.31 28.87 20.80
CA ILE A 389 108.89 28.61 19.42
C ILE A 389 108.30 27.20 19.29
N LYS A 390 108.93 26.19 19.92
CA LYS A 390 108.42 24.82 19.89
C LYS A 390 107.03 24.72 20.56
N GLU A 391 106.87 25.32 21.74
CA GLU A 391 105.58 25.38 22.42
C GLU A 391 104.51 26.10 21.57
N LEU A 392 104.89 27.16 20.86
CA LEU A 392 103.99 27.88 19.96
C LEU A 392 103.52 27.01 18.79
N VAL A 393 104.42 26.24 18.17
CA VAL A 393 104.08 25.27 17.12
C VAL A 393 103.09 24.22 17.62
N GLU A 394 103.35 23.61 18.78
CA GLU A 394 102.45 22.64 19.40
C GLU A 394 101.06 23.26 19.67
N GLY A 395 101.02 24.50 20.17
CA GLY A 395 99.79 25.25 20.40
C GLY A 395 99.00 25.55 19.11
N MET A 396 99.69 25.86 18.01
CA MET A 396 99.05 26.08 16.71
C MET A 396 98.49 24.80 16.11
N GLU A 397 99.18 23.66 16.23
CA GLU A 397 98.67 22.37 15.77
C GLU A 397 97.41 21.95 16.54
N LYS A 398 97.40 22.15 17.87
CA LYS A 398 96.20 21.96 18.67
C LYS A 398 95.06 22.88 18.23
N SER A 399 95.35 24.16 17.99
CA SER A 399 94.35 25.13 17.53
C SER A 399 93.72 24.73 16.20
N LEU A 400 94.54 24.24 15.25
CA LEU A 400 94.04 23.73 13.98
C LEU A 400 93.13 22.50 14.17
N SER A 401 93.48 21.60 15.09
CA SER A 401 92.64 20.45 15.43
C SER A 401 91.27 20.88 15.99
N GLU A 402 91.24 21.86 16.90
CA GLU A 402 89.99 22.38 17.46
C GLU A 402 89.12 23.06 16.40
N VAL A 403 89.73 23.76 15.44
CA VAL A 403 88.99 24.36 14.31
C VAL A 403 88.36 23.29 13.41
N LEU A 404 89.06 22.18 13.15
CA LEU A 404 88.50 21.06 12.37
C LEU A 404 87.30 20.43 13.08
N VAL A 405 87.39 20.21 14.39
CA VAL A 405 86.25 19.74 15.20
C VAL A 405 85.10 20.75 15.17
N GLY A 406 85.40 22.04 15.28
CA GLY A 406 84.41 23.12 15.16
C GLY A 406 83.66 23.08 13.82
N ASN A 407 84.39 22.91 12.71
CA ASN A 407 83.80 22.79 11.38
C ASN A 407 82.88 21.57 11.25
N GLU A 408 83.23 20.44 11.85
CA GLU A 408 82.36 19.25 11.84
C GLU A 408 81.04 19.53 12.59
N MET A 409 81.11 20.20 13.75
CA MET A 409 79.93 20.56 14.54
C MET A 409 79.04 21.59 13.83
N ILE A 410 79.65 22.55 13.13
CA ILE A 410 78.93 23.51 12.27
C ILE A 410 78.18 22.75 11.16
N LYS A 411 78.83 21.82 10.45
CA LYS A 411 78.19 21.03 9.39
C LYS A 411 77.03 20.17 9.88
N ARG A 412 77.15 19.58 11.08
CA ARG A 412 76.04 18.83 11.70
C ARG A 412 74.86 19.75 12.01
N SER A 413 75.15 20.96 12.49
CA SER A 413 74.13 21.98 12.79
C SER A 413 73.45 22.49 11.51
N GLU A 414 74.21 22.68 10.43
CA GLU A 414 73.69 23.00 9.09
C GLU A 414 72.64 21.98 8.64
N THR A 415 72.98 20.69 8.73
CA THR A 415 72.09 19.59 8.35
C THR A 415 70.82 19.57 9.22
N ALA A 416 70.97 19.83 10.52
CA ALA A 416 69.84 19.87 11.44
C ALA A 416 68.88 21.02 11.12
N PHE A 417 69.39 22.24 10.86
CA PHE A 417 68.54 23.37 10.48
C PHE A 417 67.87 23.16 9.12
N HIS A 418 68.56 22.54 8.16
CA HIS A 418 67.94 22.21 6.87
C HIS A 418 66.81 21.18 7.02
N SER A 419 66.99 20.15 7.87
CA SER A 419 65.91 19.20 8.20
C SER A 419 64.72 19.90 8.83
N ILE A 420 64.94 20.78 9.82
CA ILE A 420 63.87 21.56 10.46
C ILE A 420 63.13 22.41 9.42
N TYR A 421 63.86 23.03 8.48
CA TYR A 421 63.25 23.83 7.43
C TYR A 421 62.31 23.00 6.54
N GLU A 422 62.75 21.85 6.04
CA GLU A 422 61.91 20.97 5.21
C GLU A 422 60.73 20.38 6.00
N ASP A 423 60.94 19.97 7.26
CA ASP A 423 59.88 19.45 8.13
C ASP A 423 58.80 20.51 8.39
N MET A 424 59.19 21.76 8.69
CA MET A 424 58.24 22.84 8.93
C MET A 424 57.50 23.27 7.65
N LYS A 425 58.14 23.13 6.49
CA LYS A 425 57.49 23.35 5.19
C LYS A 425 56.40 22.31 4.94
N ALA A 426 56.68 21.03 5.21
CA ALA A 426 55.69 19.96 5.10
C ALA A 426 54.52 20.17 6.06
N VAL A 427 54.78 20.54 7.33
CA VAL A 427 53.73 20.88 8.30
C VAL A 427 52.83 22.00 7.80
N LYS A 428 53.39 23.03 7.14
CA LYS A 428 52.61 24.14 6.57
C LYS A 428 51.67 23.67 5.45
N GLU A 429 52.12 22.73 4.61
CA GLU A 429 51.28 22.12 3.57
C GLU A 429 50.14 21.28 4.20
N GLU A 430 50.46 20.40 5.16
CA GLU A 430 49.46 19.57 5.85
C GLU A 430 48.38 20.40 6.57
N VAL A 431 48.77 21.52 7.17
CA VAL A 431 47.83 22.44 7.82
C VAL A 431 46.88 23.07 6.79
N THR A 432 47.37 23.39 5.60
CA THR A 432 46.54 23.95 4.52
C THR A 432 45.51 22.93 4.03
N ASP A 433 45.92 21.67 3.90
CA ASP A 433 45.02 20.56 3.54
C ASP A 433 43.97 20.33 4.63
N MET A 434 44.36 20.38 5.90
CA MET A 434 43.45 20.26 7.04
C MET A 434 42.40 21.37 7.06
N GLN A 435 42.79 22.61 6.80
CA GLN A 435 41.85 23.74 6.69
C GLN A 435 40.89 23.57 5.52
N THR A 436 41.36 23.06 4.39
CA THR A 436 40.51 22.78 3.22
C THR A 436 39.46 21.72 3.57
N ALA A 437 39.88 20.59 4.15
CA ALA A 437 38.97 19.52 4.58
C ALA A 437 37.96 19.99 5.65
N ALA A 438 38.40 20.81 6.61
CA ALA A 438 37.52 21.40 7.61
C ALA A 438 36.46 22.33 6.99
N ASN A 439 36.84 23.14 5.99
CA ASN A 439 35.91 24.01 5.27
C ASN A 439 34.91 23.22 4.43
N GLU A 440 35.33 22.15 3.78
CA GLU A 440 34.43 21.25 3.05
C GLU A 440 33.40 20.59 3.99
N LEU A 441 33.82 20.14 5.17
CA LEU A 441 32.92 19.61 6.21
C LEU A 441 31.89 20.64 6.67
N MET A 442 32.30 21.89 6.90
CA MET A 442 31.36 22.97 7.25
C MET A 442 30.38 23.31 6.12
N SER A 443 30.74 23.06 4.86
CA SER A 443 29.87 23.34 3.71
C SER A 443 28.92 22.20 3.35
N SER A 444 29.27 20.97 3.73
CA SER A 444 28.50 19.76 3.42
C SER A 444 27.46 19.40 4.48
N THR A 445 27.53 20.06 5.65
CA THR A 445 26.61 19.93 6.78
C THR A 445 25.69 21.13 6.84
#